data_AF-A0A1H7YDV8-F1
#
_entry.id   AF-A0A1H7YDV8-F1
#
_cell.length_a   1.000
_cell.length_b   1.000
_cell.length_c   1.000
_cell.angle_alpha   90.00
_cell.angle_beta   90.00
_cell.angle_gamma   90.00
#
_symmetry.space_group_name_H-M   'P 1'
#
loop_
_entity.id
_entity.type
_entity.pdbx_description
1 polymer ?
#
loop_
_entity_poly.entity_id
_entity_poly.type
_entity_poly.pdbx_seq_one_letter_code
_entity_poly.pdbx_strand_id
1 'polypeptide(L)'
;MDESVSRAHRVLRAVIVEGRQAREFEKDIALAGPAFVGVLNAFFRNVVERPFSGQESVATVQGYLERLQRAYPQELARLEPGPMALFVAEQIGPGAPPPGQSRLWALEGGVIHQMRLIAEYAARYEGIVGEELELYLRGSCARYLTQEY
;
A
#
# COMPACT_ATOMS: atom_id res chain seq x y z
N MET A 1 8.46 16.99 10.10
CA MET A 1 7.49 16.14 9.37
C MET A 1 6.14 16.80 9.51
N ASP A 2 5.42 16.98 8.40
CA ASP A 2 4.05 17.53 8.40
C ASP A 2 3.17 16.77 9.41
N GLU A 3 2.28 17.47 10.13
CA GLU A 3 1.42 16.86 11.15
C GLU A 3 0.48 15.81 10.54
N SER A 4 -0.03 16.06 9.34
CA SER A 4 -0.89 15.12 8.59
C SER A 4 -0.14 13.83 8.23
N VAL A 5 1.12 13.95 7.81
CA VAL A 5 2.01 12.80 7.51
C VAL A 5 2.39 12.05 8.77
N SER A 6 2.63 12.76 9.88
CA SER A 6 2.93 12.14 11.17
C SER A 6 1.75 11.33 11.69
N ARG A 7 0.51 11.81 11.47
CA ARG A 7 -0.72 11.07 11.79
C ARG A 7 -0.89 9.86 10.86
N ALA A 8 -0.71 10.04 9.56
CA ALA A 8 -0.74 8.93 8.59
C ALA A 8 0.24 7.81 8.97
N HIS A 9 1.49 8.17 9.27
CA HIS A 9 2.52 7.23 9.74
C HIS A 9 2.07 6.49 11.01
N ARG A 10 1.57 7.22 12.01
CA ARG A 10 1.13 6.62 13.28
C ARG A 10 0.03 5.58 13.07
N VAL A 11 -0.98 5.91 12.27
CA VAL A 11 -2.08 4.97 11.98
C VAL A 11 -1.57 3.77 11.19
N LEU A 12 -0.80 4.00 10.13
CA LEU A 12 -0.28 2.92 9.29
C LEU A 12 0.66 1.99 10.06
N ARG A 13 1.50 2.53 10.95
CA ARG A 13 2.34 1.74 11.85
C ARG A 13 1.50 0.87 12.76
N ALA A 14 0.49 1.43 13.41
CA ALA A 14 -0.40 0.66 14.28
C ALA A 14 -1.12 -0.46 13.52
N VAL A 15 -1.56 -0.21 12.29
CA VAL A 15 -2.33 -1.18 11.52
C VAL A 15 -1.45 -2.25 10.87
N ILE A 16 -0.33 -1.85 10.24
CA ILE A 16 0.49 -2.74 9.39
C ILE A 16 1.60 -3.40 10.21
N VAL A 17 2.21 -2.69 11.15
CA VAL A 17 3.33 -3.19 11.97
C VAL A 17 2.83 -3.82 13.25
N GLU A 18 1.88 -3.19 13.94
CA GLU A 18 1.39 -3.66 15.25
C GLU A 18 0.13 -4.54 15.16
N GLY A 19 -0.47 -4.69 13.97
CA GLY A 19 -1.64 -5.54 13.75
C GLY A 19 -2.95 -5.03 14.39
N ARG A 20 -3.04 -3.74 14.69
CA ARG A 20 -4.23 -3.10 15.29
C ARG A 20 -5.30 -2.82 14.23
N GLN A 21 -6.54 -2.59 14.66
CA GLN A 21 -7.65 -2.39 13.74
C GLN A 21 -7.76 -0.92 13.32
N ALA A 22 -7.90 -0.65 12.03
CA ALA A 22 -7.98 0.71 11.49
C ALA A 22 -9.14 1.54 12.11
N ARG A 23 -10.25 0.90 12.49
CA ARG A 23 -11.39 1.54 13.16
C ARG A 23 -11.04 2.17 14.51
N GLU A 24 -9.95 1.75 15.15
CA GLU A 24 -9.46 2.37 16.40
C GLU A 24 -8.87 3.77 16.17
N PHE A 25 -8.65 4.16 14.92
CA PHE A 25 -7.92 5.37 14.53
C PHE A 25 -8.71 6.29 13.59
N GLU A 26 -10.03 6.14 13.49
CA GLU A 26 -10.88 6.91 12.56
C GLU A 26 -10.64 8.43 12.64
N LYS A 27 -10.49 8.96 13.85
CA LYS A 27 -10.20 10.38 14.08
C LYS A 27 -8.84 10.79 13.52
N ASP A 28 -7.81 9.97 13.72
CA ASP A 28 -6.47 10.25 13.20
C ASP A 28 -6.40 10.09 11.68
N ILE A 29 -7.15 9.15 11.11
CA ILE A 29 -7.31 9.01 9.65
C ILE A 29 -7.96 10.28 9.08
N ALA A 30 -9.05 10.75 9.68
CA ALA A 30 -9.74 11.96 9.25
C ALA A 30 -8.83 13.21 9.33
N LEU A 31 -8.04 13.33 10.41
CA LEU A 31 -7.10 14.44 10.60
C LEU A 31 -5.86 14.35 9.69
N ALA A 32 -5.41 13.14 9.33
CA ALA A 32 -4.38 12.95 8.31
C ALA A 32 -4.88 13.33 6.91
N GLY A 33 -6.19 13.22 6.66
CA GLY A 33 -6.81 13.62 5.40
C GLY A 33 -6.14 12.94 4.19
N PRO A 34 -5.83 13.68 3.11
CA PRO A 34 -5.17 13.12 1.92
C PRO A 34 -3.83 12.43 2.19
N ALA A 35 -3.11 12.83 3.24
CA ALA A 35 -1.81 12.26 3.58
C ALA A 35 -1.92 10.77 3.97
N PHE A 36 -3.05 10.34 4.54
CA PHE A 36 -3.26 8.92 4.89
C PHE A 36 -3.17 8.03 3.65
N VAL A 37 -3.93 8.36 2.60
CA VAL A 37 -3.94 7.59 1.34
C VAL A 37 -2.62 7.76 0.60
N GLY A 38 -2.05 8.97 0.61
CA GLY A 38 -0.76 9.25 -0.04
C GLY A 38 0.39 8.42 0.53
N VAL A 39 0.52 8.36 1.85
CA VAL A 39 1.56 7.54 2.52
C VAL A 39 1.27 6.05 2.35
N LEU A 40 0.01 5.61 2.41
CA LEU A 40 -0.35 4.22 2.15
C LEU A 40 0.01 3.80 0.72
N ASN A 41 -0.26 4.64 -0.28
CA ASN A 41 0.11 4.38 -1.67
C ASN A 41 1.63 4.31 -1.85
N ALA A 42 2.37 5.22 -1.23
CA ALA A 42 3.84 5.18 -1.23
C ALA A 42 4.37 3.89 -0.56
N PHE A 43 3.74 3.43 0.52
CA PHE A 43 4.09 2.17 1.19
C PHE A 43 3.81 0.96 0.32
N PHE A 44 2.60 0.90 -0.25
CA PHE A 44 2.23 -0.11 -1.22
C PHE A 44 3.28 -0.21 -2.34
N ARG A 45 3.68 0.92 -2.93
CA ARG A 45 4.72 0.97 -3.98
C ARG A 45 6.06 0.46 -3.53
N ASN A 46 6.57 0.95 -2.40
CA ASN A 46 7.84 0.48 -1.86
C ASN A 46 7.86 -1.04 -1.71
N VAL A 47 6.73 -1.65 -1.33
CA VAL A 47 6.61 -3.11 -1.21
C VAL A 47 6.49 -3.80 -2.58
N VAL A 48 5.60 -3.33 -3.47
CA VAL A 48 5.36 -4.03 -4.75
C VAL A 48 6.46 -3.82 -5.79
N GLU A 49 7.28 -2.77 -5.66
CA GLU A 49 8.48 -2.57 -6.50
C GLU A 49 9.62 -3.55 -6.17
N ARG A 50 9.48 -4.36 -5.11
CA ARG A 50 10.44 -5.42 -4.79
C ARG A 50 10.27 -6.64 -5.71
N PRO A 51 9.07 -7.22 -5.88
CA PRO A 51 8.85 -8.28 -6.86
C PRO A 51 8.68 -7.78 -8.30
N PHE A 52 8.48 -6.47 -8.54
CA PHE A 52 8.18 -5.91 -9.86
C PHE A 52 9.05 -4.72 -10.25
N SER A 53 9.51 -4.71 -11.49
CA SER A 53 10.28 -3.64 -12.13
C SER A 53 9.41 -2.55 -12.77
N GLY A 54 8.10 -2.79 -12.91
CA GLY A 54 7.18 -1.89 -13.62
C GLY A 54 7.07 -2.16 -15.12
N GLN A 55 7.60 -3.29 -15.59
CA GLN A 55 7.51 -3.74 -16.99
C GLN A 55 6.70 -5.05 -17.12
N GLU A 56 6.20 -5.57 -16.01
CA GLU A 56 5.49 -6.84 -15.97
C GLU A 56 4.13 -6.75 -16.66
N SER A 57 3.74 -7.84 -17.31
CA SER A 57 2.39 -7.96 -17.84
C SER A 57 1.36 -8.02 -16.71
N VAL A 58 0.14 -7.56 -16.98
CA VAL A 58 -1.00 -7.71 -16.04
C VAL A 58 -1.19 -9.17 -15.61
N ALA A 59 -0.98 -10.14 -16.52
CA ALA A 59 -1.05 -11.56 -16.21
C ALA A 59 0.03 -12.01 -15.21
N THR A 60 1.25 -11.47 -15.31
CA THR A 60 2.34 -11.74 -14.35
C THR A 60 1.98 -11.22 -12.97
N VAL A 61 1.45 -10.01 -12.89
CA VAL A 61 1.01 -9.38 -11.64
C VAL A 61 -0.18 -10.15 -11.03
N GLN A 62 -1.17 -10.52 -11.86
CA GLN A 62 -2.31 -11.32 -11.42
C GLN A 62 -1.84 -12.67 -10.83
N GLY A 63 -0.96 -13.39 -11.51
CA GLY A 63 -0.44 -14.66 -11.02
C GLY A 63 0.33 -14.54 -9.70
N TYR A 64 0.98 -13.39 -9.46
CA TYR A 64 1.56 -13.08 -8.15
C TYR A 64 0.48 -12.87 -7.08
N LEU A 65 -0.54 -12.05 -7.36
CA LEU A 65 -1.65 -11.82 -6.42
C LEU A 65 -2.42 -13.10 -6.09
N GLU A 66 -2.58 -14.01 -7.05
CA GLU A 66 -3.17 -15.34 -6.85
C GLU A 66 -2.29 -16.24 -5.98
N ARG A 67 -0.96 -16.16 -6.11
CA ARG A 67 -0.03 -16.84 -5.19
C ARG A 67 -0.14 -16.27 -3.79
N LEU A 68 -0.22 -14.95 -3.68
CA LEU A 68 -0.36 -14.26 -2.41
C LEU A 68 -1.67 -14.66 -1.71
N GLN A 69 -2.79 -14.67 -2.45
CA GLN A 69 -4.09 -15.11 -1.94
C GLN A 69 -4.07 -16.57 -1.47
N ARG A 70 -3.36 -17.46 -2.16
CA ARG A 70 -3.17 -18.85 -1.71
C ARG A 70 -2.33 -18.98 -0.45
N ALA A 71 -1.36 -18.09 -0.24
CA ALA A 71 -0.54 -18.06 0.97
C ALA A 71 -1.31 -17.52 2.18
N TYR A 72 -2.25 -16.59 1.97
CA TYR A 72 -3.06 -15.93 3.02
C TYR A 72 -4.56 -15.95 2.70
N PRO A 73 -5.19 -17.14 2.66
CA PRO A 73 -6.54 -17.30 2.12
C PRO A 73 -7.63 -16.66 2.98
N GLN A 74 -7.42 -16.51 4.29
CA GLN A 74 -8.43 -15.92 5.17
C GLN A 74 -8.42 -14.40 5.08
N GLU A 75 -7.22 -13.82 5.04
CA GLU A 75 -6.99 -12.39 5.08
C GLU A 75 -7.19 -11.75 3.71
N LEU A 76 -6.94 -12.52 2.64
CA LEU A 76 -7.14 -12.11 1.24
C LEU A 76 -8.38 -12.77 0.61
N ALA A 77 -9.33 -13.27 1.42
CA ALA A 77 -10.55 -13.93 0.93
C ALA A 77 -11.38 -13.04 -0.02
N ARG A 78 -11.29 -11.72 0.15
CA ARG A 78 -11.99 -10.71 -0.67
C ARG A 78 -11.10 -10.02 -1.70
N LEU A 79 -9.83 -10.45 -1.83
CA LEU A 79 -8.95 -9.93 -2.87
C LEU A 79 -9.51 -10.34 -4.23
N GLU A 80 -9.52 -9.40 -5.17
CA GLU A 80 -9.89 -9.64 -6.56
C GLU A 80 -8.63 -9.53 -7.43
N PRO A 81 -7.91 -10.64 -7.70
CA PRO A 81 -6.59 -10.58 -8.33
C PRO A 81 -6.58 -9.91 -9.71
N GLY A 82 -7.62 -10.12 -10.53
CA GLY A 82 -7.73 -9.51 -11.86
C GLY A 82 -7.82 -7.98 -11.81
N PRO A 83 -8.86 -7.40 -11.21
CA PRO A 83 -8.98 -5.95 -11.02
C PRO A 83 -7.77 -5.35 -10.31
N MET A 84 -7.25 -6.00 -9.27
CA MET A 84 -6.09 -5.48 -8.54
C MET A 84 -4.78 -5.59 -9.32
N ALA A 85 -4.64 -6.53 -10.27
CA ALA A 85 -3.46 -6.61 -11.12
C ALA A 85 -3.39 -5.43 -12.09
N LEU A 86 -4.52 -4.99 -12.64
CA LEU A 86 -4.61 -3.77 -13.45
C LEU A 86 -4.21 -2.55 -12.60
N PHE A 87 -4.79 -2.43 -11.40
CA PHE A 87 -4.44 -1.36 -10.47
C PHE A 87 -2.94 -1.36 -10.14
N VAL A 88 -2.37 -2.51 -9.77
CA VAL A 88 -0.93 -2.61 -9.44
C VAL A 88 -0.10 -2.17 -10.64
N ALA A 89 -0.40 -2.67 -11.84
CA ALA A 89 0.30 -2.33 -13.08
C ALA A 89 0.25 -0.83 -13.41
N GLU A 90 -0.88 -0.15 -13.12
CA GLU A 90 -1.00 1.31 -13.26
C GLU A 90 -0.19 2.09 -12.21
N GLN A 91 0.06 1.48 -11.05
CA GLN A 91 0.80 2.10 -9.97
C GLN A 91 2.32 1.85 -10.05
N ILE A 92 2.79 0.89 -10.84
CA ILE A 92 4.22 0.60 -10.99
C ILE A 92 4.76 1.04 -12.35
N GLY A 93 6.02 1.48 -12.40
CA GLY A 93 6.71 1.84 -13.64
C GLY A 93 6.73 3.33 -14.00
N PRO A 94 7.39 3.70 -15.12
CA PRO A 94 7.80 5.08 -15.42
C PRO A 94 6.66 6.09 -15.65
N GLY A 95 5.45 5.61 -15.97
CA GLY A 95 4.27 6.45 -16.22
C GLY A 95 3.32 6.56 -15.03
N ALA A 96 3.68 5.94 -13.90
CA ALA A 96 2.77 5.84 -12.78
C ALA A 96 2.67 7.19 -12.03
N PRO A 97 1.47 7.63 -11.61
CA PRO A 97 1.26 8.97 -11.06
C PRO A 97 2.05 9.17 -9.75
N PRO A 98 2.45 10.40 -9.38
CA PRO A 98 3.08 10.66 -8.07
C PRO A 98 2.22 10.16 -6.89
N PRO A 99 2.83 9.74 -5.76
CA PRO A 99 2.07 9.38 -4.57
C PRO A 99 1.13 10.51 -4.15
N GLY A 100 -0.13 10.21 -3.89
CA GLY A 100 -1.15 11.21 -3.55
C GLY A 100 -1.75 11.99 -4.73
N GLN A 101 -1.20 11.87 -5.94
CA GLN A 101 -1.79 12.43 -7.16
C GLN A 101 -2.57 11.40 -7.99
N SER A 102 -2.46 10.13 -7.60
CA SER A 102 -3.23 9.05 -8.21
C SER A 102 -4.72 9.30 -8.00
N ARG A 103 -5.54 9.24 -9.06
CA ARG A 103 -7.02 9.41 -8.99
C ARG A 103 -7.72 8.32 -8.14
N LEU A 104 -6.95 7.44 -7.50
CA LEU A 104 -7.41 6.38 -6.60
C LEU A 104 -8.15 6.90 -5.37
N TRP A 105 -8.02 8.19 -5.01
CA TRP A 105 -8.88 8.81 -4.01
C TRP A 105 -10.36 8.83 -4.42
N ALA A 106 -10.67 8.68 -5.70
CA ALA A 106 -12.02 8.51 -6.24
C ALA A 106 -12.45 7.03 -6.34
N LEU A 107 -11.57 6.07 -6.02
CA LEU A 107 -11.95 4.67 -5.98
C LEU A 107 -12.67 4.37 -4.68
N GLU A 108 -13.78 3.64 -4.79
CA GLU A 108 -14.60 3.17 -3.68
C GLU A 108 -13.73 2.56 -2.57
N GLY A 109 -14.16 2.66 -1.31
CA GLY A 109 -13.38 2.22 -0.14
C GLY A 109 -12.84 0.79 -0.20
N GLY A 110 -13.39 -0.05 -1.09
CA GLY A 110 -12.86 -1.38 -1.42
C GLY A 110 -11.43 -1.37 -1.95
N VAL A 111 -11.04 -0.43 -2.81
CA VAL A 111 -9.68 -0.41 -3.39
C VAL A 111 -8.62 -0.01 -2.37
N ILE A 112 -8.91 1.00 -1.52
CA ILE A 112 -8.00 1.40 -0.45
C ILE A 112 -7.76 0.23 0.51
N HIS A 113 -8.83 -0.51 0.84
CA HIS A 113 -8.73 -1.70 1.67
C HIS A 113 -7.89 -2.80 1.01
N GLN A 114 -8.12 -3.10 -0.27
CA GLN A 114 -7.35 -4.09 -1.02
C GLN A 114 -5.88 -3.67 -1.18
N MET A 115 -5.58 -2.40 -1.48
CA MET A 115 -4.21 -1.86 -1.54
C MET A 115 -3.46 -2.07 -0.22
N ARG A 116 -4.11 -1.77 0.92
CA ARG A 116 -3.54 -2.03 2.25
C ARG A 116 -3.23 -3.51 2.46
N LEU A 117 -4.19 -4.38 2.15
CA LEU A 117 -4.00 -5.83 2.28
C LEU A 117 -2.86 -6.33 1.40
N ILE A 118 -2.81 -5.94 0.12
CA ILE A 118 -1.71 -6.32 -0.77
C ILE A 118 -0.37 -5.85 -0.20
N ALA A 119 -0.27 -4.59 0.25
CA ALA A 119 0.98 -4.07 0.82
C ALA A 119 1.41 -4.85 2.08
N GLU A 120 0.48 -5.11 3.00
CA GLU A 120 0.76 -5.85 4.24
C GLU A 120 1.22 -7.29 3.96
N TYR A 121 0.48 -8.02 3.11
CA TYR A 121 0.76 -9.43 2.88
C TYR A 121 1.89 -9.66 1.87
N ALA A 122 2.06 -8.79 0.87
CA ALA A 122 3.23 -8.84 0.00
C ALA A 122 4.51 -8.58 0.81
N ALA A 123 4.50 -7.61 1.73
CA ALA A 123 5.64 -7.37 2.61
C ALA A 123 6.02 -8.64 3.39
N ARG A 124 5.03 -9.31 4.01
CA ARG A 124 5.25 -10.57 4.73
C ARG A 124 5.74 -11.70 3.81
N TYR A 125 5.15 -11.81 2.62
CA TYR A 125 5.51 -12.84 1.63
C TYR A 125 6.95 -12.68 1.13
N GLU A 126 7.39 -11.43 0.92
CA GLU A 126 8.76 -11.07 0.51
C GLU A 126 9.77 -11.04 1.69
N GLY A 127 9.33 -11.38 2.91
CA GLY A 127 10.17 -11.45 4.11
C GLY A 127 10.44 -10.11 4.79
N ILE A 128 9.73 -9.04 4.44
CA ILE A 128 9.82 -7.71 5.06
C ILE A 128 9.02 -7.73 6.37
N VAL A 129 9.72 -7.79 7.50
CA VAL A 129 9.10 -7.89 8.83
C VAL A 129 9.82 -7.01 9.86
N GLY A 130 9.14 -6.75 10.99
CA GLY A 130 9.74 -6.05 12.13
C GLY A 130 10.29 -4.67 11.77
N GLU A 131 11.57 -4.44 12.05
CA GLU A 131 12.24 -3.16 11.80
C GLU A 131 12.32 -2.80 10.30
N GLU A 132 12.43 -3.80 9.41
CA GLU A 132 12.47 -3.55 7.96
C GLU A 132 11.11 -2.98 7.49
N LEU A 133 10.01 -3.48 8.05
CA LEU A 133 8.67 -2.99 7.74
C LEU A 133 8.46 -1.53 8.18
N GLU A 134 8.95 -1.19 9.37
CA GLU A 134 8.97 0.20 9.86
C GLU A 134 9.84 1.10 8.98
N LEU A 135 10.99 0.61 8.52
CA LEU A 135 11.86 1.36 7.61
C LEU A 135 11.16 1.66 6.27
N TYR A 136 10.45 0.67 5.71
CA TYR A 136 9.67 0.86 4.49
C TYR A 136 8.59 1.93 4.69
N LEU A 137 7.87 1.89 5.82
CA LEU A 137 6.82 2.87 6.15
C LEU A 137 7.38 4.29 6.34
N ARG A 138 8.55 4.43 6.97
CA ARG A 138 9.25 5.72 7.08
C ARG A 138 9.68 6.23 5.71
N GLY A 139 10.22 5.35 4.87
CA GLY A 139 10.55 5.66 3.47
C GLY A 139 9.34 6.15 2.68
N SER A 140 8.15 5.59 2.95
CA SER A 140 6.90 6.02 2.32
C SER A 140 6.50 7.45 2.69
N CYS A 141 6.77 7.86 3.93
CA CYS A 141 6.54 9.24 4.36
C CYS A 141 7.46 10.21 3.63
N ALA A 142 8.75 9.85 3.46
CA ALA A 142 9.69 10.65 2.70
C ALA A 142 9.27 10.75 1.22
N ARG A 143 8.95 9.62 0.58
CA ARG A 143 8.50 9.56 -0.81
C ARG A 143 7.22 10.36 -1.07
N TYR A 144 6.27 10.34 -0.13
CA TYR A 144 5.08 11.19 -0.22
C TYR A 144 5.41 12.68 -0.13
N LEU A 145 6.32 13.06 0.78
CA LEU A 145 6.71 14.46 0.99
C LEU A 145 7.52 15.04 -0.17
N THR A 146 8.42 14.26 -0.77
CA THR A 146 9.25 14.74 -1.89
C THR A 146 8.53 14.64 -3.23
N GLN A 147 7.44 13.89 -3.31
CA GLN A 147 6.75 13.53 -4.56
C GLN A 147 7.70 12.93 -5.63
N GLU A 148 8.89 12.47 -5.21
CA GLU A 148 9.96 12.08 -6.12
C GLU A 148 9.70 10.73 -6.78
N TYR A 149 10.05 10.73 -8.06
CA TYR A 149 10.51 9.62 -8.90
C TYR A 149 11.84 10.03 -9.53
#